data_AF-A0A958Z5C3-F1
#
_entry.id   AF-A0A958Z5C3-F1
#
_cell.length_a   1.000
_cell.length_b   1.000
_cell.length_c   1.000
_cell.angle_alpha   90.00
_cell.angle_beta   90.00
_cell.angle_gamma   90.00
#
_symmetry.space_group_name_H-M   'P 1'
#
loop_
_entity.id
_entity.type
_entity.pdbx_description
1 polymer ?
#
loop_
_entity_poly.entity_id
_entity_poly.type
_entity_poly.pdbx_seq_one_letter_code
_entity_poly.pdbx_strand_id
1 'polypeptide(L)' 'MEFPHVMRRKEFIKISSIAGISLTIFPHLSFKNFKEEFTRNQLIGKGNPDIVGDSYTSKMHKTAKEAFLRMKAEAVKEN' A
#
# COMPACT_ATOMS: atom_id res chain seq x y z
N MET A 1 36.00 25.89 31.24
CA MET A 1 35.08 24.73 31.12
C MET A 1 33.68 25.31 31.16
N GLU A 2 33.03 25.48 30.01
CA GLU A 2 31.66 25.99 29.99
C GLU A 2 30.68 24.86 30.30
N PHE A 3 29.80 25.08 31.28
CA PHE A 3 28.74 24.15 31.62
C PHE A 3 27.65 24.23 30.54
N PRO A 4 27.03 23.09 30.16
CA PRO A 4 26.00 23.08 29.12
C PRO A 4 24.83 23.99 29.52
N HIS A 5 24.32 24.74 28.53
CA HIS A 5 23.16 25.62 28.71
C HIS A 5 21.96 24.82 29.26
N VAL A 6 21.52 25.15 30.47
CA VAL A 6 20.36 24.51 31.11
C VAL A 6 19.08 24.95 30.39
N MET A 7 18.41 23.99 29.75
CA MET A 7 17.19 24.23 28.98
C MET A 7 16.03 24.65 29.88
N ARG A 8 15.30 25.70 29.52
CA ARG A 8 14.14 26.15 30.32
C ARG A 8 12.96 25.22 30.10
N ARG A 9 12.15 24.96 31.13
CA ARG A 9 10.96 24.09 31.06
C ARG A 9 10.03 24.43 29.88
N LYS A 10 9.83 25.72 29.58
CA LYS A 10 9.01 26.17 28.45
C LYS A 10 9.57 25.78 27.09
N GLU A 11 10.90 25.76 26.95
CA GLU A 11 11.59 25.36 25.72
C GLU A 11 11.49 23.86 25.53
N PHE A 12 11.70 23.10 26.61
CA PHE A 12 11.51 21.65 26.61
C PHE A 12 10.10 21.28 26.17
N ILE A 13 9.06 21.85 26.81
CA ILE A 13 7.66 21.56 26.45
C ILE A 13 7.38 21.91 24.99
N LYS A 14 7.87 23.06 24.50
CA LYS A 14 7.65 23.48 23.10
C LYS A 14 8.28 22.49 22.11
N ILE A 15 9.53 22.11 22.34
CA ILE A 15 10.26 21.19 21.46
C ILE A 15 9.63 19.80 21.49
N SER A 16 9.33 19.27 22.69
CA SER A 16 8.70 17.96 22.85
C SER A 16 7.31 17.90 22.21
N SER A 17 6.49 18.95 22.32
CA SER A 17 5.17 18.99 21.67
C SER A 17 5.28 18.97 20.15
N ILE A 18 6.18 19.77 19.56
CA ILE A 18 6.40 19.79 18.11
C ILE A 18 6.94 18.44 17.63
N ALA A 19 7.90 17.86 18.36
CA ALA A 19 8.46 16.56 18.03
C ALA A 19 7.41 15.45 18.11
N GLY A 20 6.57 15.46 19.16
CA GLY A 20 5.49 14.49 19.32
C GLY A 20 4.47 14.54 18.19
N ILE A 21 4.03 15.74 17.80
CA ILE A 21 3.09 15.92 16.66
C ILE A 21 3.75 15.49 15.34
N SER A 22 5.02 15.83 15.15
CA SER A 22 5.76 15.45 13.94
C SER A 22 5.88 13.94 13.81
N LEU A 23 6.21 13.24 14.90
CA LEU A 23 6.36 11.78 14.91
C LEU A 23 5.06 11.03 14.65
N THR A 24 3.90 11.60 15.00
CA THR A 24 2.60 10.95 14.74
C THR A 24 2.11 11.19 13.31
N ILE A 25 2.33 12.39 12.76
CA ILE A 25 1.83 12.76 11.42
C ILE A 25 2.77 12.28 10.30
N PHE A 26 4.08 12.32 10.52
CA PHE A 26 5.08 12.02 9.49
C PHE A 26 4.90 10.64 8.82
N PRO A 27 4.67 9.54 9.55
CA PRO A 27 4.42 8.24 8.92
C PRO A 27 3.17 8.26 8.02
N HIS A 28 2.09 8.91 8.47
CA HIS A 28 0.84 8.97 7.71
C HIS A 28 1.02 9.73 6.38
N LEU A 29 1.84 10.78 6.36
CA LEU A 29 2.16 11.52 5.14
C LEU A 29 2.99 10.68 4.16
N SER A 30 3.96 9.90 4.67
CA SER A 30 4.81 9.03 3.85
C SER A 30 4.01 7.97 3.10
N PHE A 31 2.95 7.44 3.73
CA PHE A 31 2.08 6.42 3.12
C PHE A 31 0.82 6.99 2.44
N LYS A 32 0.63 8.31 2.38
CA LYS A 32 -0.59 8.91 1.79
C LYS A 32 -0.81 8.54 0.32
N ASN A 33 0.28 8.41 -0.43
CA ASN A 33 0.26 8.04 -1.85
C ASN A 33 0.60 6.56 -2.09
N PHE A 34 0.74 5.76 -1.03
CA PHE A 34 0.87 4.31 -1.16
C PHE A 34 -0.50 3.78 -1.60
N LYS A 35 -0.68 3.65 -2.92
CA LYS A 35 -1.83 2.93 -3.46
C LYS A 35 -1.63 1.48 -3.05
N GLU A 36 -2.42 0.99 -2.10
CA GLU A 36 -2.46 -0.43 -1.81
C GLU A 36 -2.77 -1.16 -3.12
N GLU A 37 -1.82 -1.97 -3.60
CA GLU A 37 -1.99 -2.82 -4.78
C GLU A 37 -3.23 -3.71 -4.62
N PHE A 38 -3.56 -4.04 -3.36
CA PHE A 38 -4.73 -4.79 -2.97
C PHE A 38 -5.62 -4.00 -2.03
N THR A 39 -6.91 -3.88 -2.33
CA THR A 39 -7.90 -3.30 -1.42
C THR A 39 -7.99 -4.11 -0.13
N ARG A 40 -8.30 -3.48 1.00
CA ARG A 40 -8.61 -4.16 2.26
C ARG A 40 -9.56 -5.36 2.11
N ASN A 41 -10.59 -5.25 1.27
CA ASN A 41 -11.55 -6.34 1.03
C ASN A 41 -10.89 -7.58 0.41
N GLN A 42 -9.91 -7.37 -0.47
CA GLN A 42 -9.09 -8.46 -1.02
C GLN A 42 -8.22 -9.08 0.07
N LEU A 43 -7.57 -8.24 0.91
CA LEU A 43 -6.70 -8.72 2.00
C LEU A 43 -7.44 -9.53 3.08
N ILE A 44 -8.68 -9.17 3.40
CA ILE A 44 -9.49 -9.89 4.41
C ILE A 44 -10.32 -11.05 3.82
N GLY A 45 -10.10 -11.39 2.55
CA GLY A 45 -10.80 -12.51 1.89
C GLY A 45 -12.28 -12.26 1.59
N LYS A 46 -12.74 -11.00 1.60
CA LYS A 46 -14.14 -10.63 1.27
C LYS A 46 -14.43 -10.71 -0.24
N GLY A 47 -13.44 -11.12 -1.04
CA GLY A 47 -13.55 -11.33 -2.47
C GLY A 47 -13.02 -10.17 -3.30
N ASN A 48 -12.66 -10.48 -4.54
CA ASN A 48 -12.12 -9.54 -5.52
C ASN A 48 -13.00 -9.58 -6.77
N PRO A 49 -13.71 -8.48 -7.15
CA PRO A 49 -14.48 -8.45 -8.39
C PRO A 49 -13.61 -8.63 -9.64
N ASP A 50 -12.29 -8.43 -9.54
CA ASP A 50 -11.36 -8.61 -10.64
C ASP A 50 -10.90 -10.06 -10.81
N ILE A 51 -11.24 -10.98 -9.90
CA ILE A 51 -10.98 -12.42 -10.06
C ILE A 51 -12.20 -13.08 -10.71
N VAL A 52 -11.96 -13.75 -11.84
CA VAL A 52 -12.98 -14.43 -12.66
C VAL A 52 -12.62 -15.90 -12.84
N GLY A 53 -13.61 -16.78 -12.95
CA GLY A 53 -13.44 -18.22 -13.11
C GLY A 53 -14.34 -19.03 -12.18
N ASP A 54 -14.88 -20.13 -12.70
CA ASP A 54 -15.95 -20.90 -12.03
C ASP A 54 -15.40 -22.02 -11.12
N SER A 55 -14.11 -22.35 -11.25
CA SER A 55 -13.41 -23.38 -10.50
C SER A 55 -12.12 -22.85 -9.88
N TYR A 56 -11.57 -23.56 -8.87
CA TYR A 56 -10.30 -23.17 -8.26
C TYR A 56 -9.14 -23.11 -9.27
N THR A 57 -9.19 -23.93 -10.33
CA THR A 57 -8.19 -23.97 -11.40
C THR A 57 -8.38 -22.90 -12.47
N SER A 58 -9.55 -22.27 -12.55
CA SER A 58 -9.87 -21.25 -13.55
C SER A 58 -9.93 -19.83 -12.98
N LYS A 59 -9.89 -19.68 -11.65
CA LYS A 59 -9.84 -18.38 -10.98
C LYS A 59 -8.54 -17.65 -11.28
N MET A 60 -8.65 -16.50 -11.95
CA MET A 60 -7.53 -15.62 -12.26
C MET A 60 -8.01 -14.18 -12.39
N HIS A 61 -7.09 -13.21 -12.41
CA HIS A 61 -7.45 -11.83 -12.69
C HIS A 61 -8.03 -11.66 -14.11
N LYS A 62 -9.02 -10.78 -14.26
CA LYS A 62 -9.67 -10.49 -15.55
C LYS A 62 -8.65 -10.13 -16.63
N THR A 63 -7.67 -9.28 -16.30
CA THR A 63 -6.59 -8.89 -17.22
C THR A 63 -5.72 -10.07 -17.64
N ALA A 64 -5.41 -10.99 -16.70
CA ALA A 64 -4.68 -12.22 -17.01
C ALA A 64 -5.49 -13.13 -17.93
N LYS A 65 -6.81 -13.27 -17.70
CA LYS A 65 -7.71 -14.02 -18.58
C LYS A 65 -7.73 -13.43 -20.00
N GLU A 66 -7.84 -12.11 -20.12
CA GLU A 66 -7.81 -11.41 -21.41
C GLU A 66 -6.49 -11.64 -22.14
N ALA A 67 -5.35 -11.52 -21.45
CA ALA A 67 -4.04 -11.78 -22.04
C ALA A 67 -3.89 -13.25 -22.47
N PHE A 68 -4.32 -14.20 -21.64
CA PHE A 68 -4.29 -15.63 -21.95
C PHE A 68 -5.12 -15.96 -23.19
N LEU A 69 -6.32 -15.38 -23.33
CA LEU A 69 -7.17 -15.57 -24.50
C LEU A 69 -6.53 -15.01 -25.78
N ARG A 70 -5.86 -13.85 -25.70
CA ARG A 70 -5.10 -13.29 -26.84
C ARG A 70 -3.95 -14.21 -27.24
N MET A 71 -3.15 -14.65 -26.28
CA MET A 71 -2.04 -15.59 -26.52
C MET A 71 -2.54 -16.87 -27.19
N LYS A 72 -3.64 -17.45 -26.70
CA LYS A 72 -4.25 -18.64 -27.30
C LYS A 72 -4.71 -18.38 -28.74
N ALA A 73 -5.31 -17.22 -29.01
CA ALA A 73 -5.77 -16.87 -30.35
C ALA A 73 -4.61 -16.72 -31.35
N GLU A 74 -3.49 -16.10 -30.94
CA GLU A 74 -2.30 -15.97 -31.79
C GLU A 74 -1.61 -17.32 -32.01
N ALA A 75 -1.48 -18.17 -30.99
CA ALA A 75 -0.88 -19.50 -31.12
C ALA A 75 -1.63 -20.43 -32.10
N VAL A 76 -2.93 -20.19 -32.31
CA VAL A 76 -3.71 -20.94 -33.32
C VAL A 76 -3.39 -20.49 -34.75
N LYS A 77 -2.93 -19.25 -34.96
CA LYS A 77 -2.60 -18.73 -36.31
C LYS A 77 -1.23 -19.19 -36.83
N GLU A 78 -0.38 -19.71 -35.95
CA GLU A 78 0.97 -20.19 -36.28
C GLU A 78 1.00 -21.68 -36.67
N ASN A 79 -0.17 -22.34 -36.73
CA ASN A 79 -0.37 -23.70 -37.27
C ASN A 79 -1.11 -23.65 -38.62
#